data_AF-A0A932CPM5-F1
#
_entry.id   AF-A0A932CPM5-F1
#
_cell.length_a   1.000
_cell.length_b   1.000
_cell.length_c   1.000
_cell.angle_alpha   90.00
_cell.angle_beta   90.00
_cell.angle_gamma   90.00
#
_symmetry.space_group_name_H-M   'P 1'
#
loop_
_entity.id
_entity.type
_entity.pdbx_description
1 polymer ?
#
loop_
_entity_poly.entity_id
_entity_poly.type
_entity_poly.pdbx_seq_one_letter_code
_entity_poly.pdbx_strand_id
1 'polypeptide(L)'
;EIRALQLAGFAPQVETCILCGQPPGSSTYYFSPELGSLVCSGCWSRAPSGIRLSVPSVRFIRETLAGRQTRPGPSQESLEEVQRVIQRHIQVHLGRGLHAAKILDL
;
A
#
# COMPACT_ATOMS: atom_id res chain seq x y z
N GLU A 1 0.74 -11.95 -5.24
CA GLU A 1 0.49 -11.49 -3.87
C GLU A 1 -0.53 -10.34 -3.79
N ILE A 2 -0.34 -9.19 -4.45
CA ILE A 2 -1.25 -8.02 -4.33
C ILE A 2 -2.72 -8.34 -4.63
N ARG A 3 -3.02 -9.08 -5.71
CA ARG A 3 -4.40 -9.50 -6.02
C ARG A 3 -5.00 -10.43 -4.96
N ALA A 4 -4.18 -11.24 -4.28
CA ALA A 4 -4.67 -12.09 -3.21
C ALA A 4 -5.11 -11.25 -1.99
N LEU A 5 -4.43 -10.13 -1.72
CA LEU A 5 -4.87 -9.19 -0.68
C LEU A 5 -6.18 -8.50 -1.02
N GLN A 6 -6.40 -8.19 -2.29
CA GLN A 6 -7.69 -7.66 -2.75
C GLN A 6 -8.82 -8.65 -2.51
N LEU A 7 -8.61 -9.93 -2.80
CA LEU A 7 -9.58 -10.99 -2.53
C LEU A 7 -9.80 -11.22 -1.02
N ALA A 8 -8.78 -10.98 -0.20
CA ALA A 8 -8.86 -11.09 1.25
C ALA A 8 -9.43 -9.83 1.95
N GLY A 9 -9.82 -8.78 1.22
CA GLY A 9 -10.34 -7.53 1.79
C GLY A 9 -9.28 -6.58 2.34
N PHE A 10 -8.00 -6.82 2.06
CA PHE A 10 -6.85 -6.02 2.49
C PHE A 10 -6.17 -5.33 1.30
N ALA A 11 -6.93 -4.91 0.29
CA ALA A 11 -6.36 -4.20 -0.85
C ALA A 11 -5.77 -2.85 -0.39
N PRO A 12 -4.50 -2.57 -0.71
CA PRO A 12 -3.92 -1.26 -0.42
C PRO A 12 -4.59 -0.17 -1.26
N GLN A 13 -4.95 0.94 -0.62
CA GLN A 13 -5.56 2.10 -1.25
C GLN A 13 -4.47 3.06 -1.76
N VAL A 14 -4.26 3.07 -3.08
CA VAL A 14 -3.13 3.80 -3.71
C VAL A 14 -3.56 4.81 -4.77
N GLU A 15 -4.86 5.08 -4.90
CA GLU A 15 -5.40 6.01 -5.91
C GLU A 15 -5.27 7.49 -5.52
N THR A 16 -5.34 7.79 -4.22
CA THR A 16 -5.25 9.16 -3.69
C THR A 16 -4.61 9.17 -2.30
N CYS A 17 -4.05 10.30 -1.91
CA CYS A 17 -3.65 10.55 -0.54
C CYS A 17 -4.86 10.45 0.40
N ILE A 18 -4.78 9.63 1.45
CA ILE A 18 -5.87 9.45 2.42
C ILE A 18 -6.20 10.73 3.21
N LEU A 19 -5.24 11.65 3.32
CA LEU A 19 -5.38 12.85 4.15
C LEU A 19 -5.89 14.09 3.42
N CYS A 20 -5.69 14.18 2.10
CA CYS A 20 -6.07 15.36 1.32
C CYS A 20 -6.74 15.05 -0.03
N GLY A 21 -6.86 13.77 -0.40
CA GLY A 21 -7.48 13.36 -1.66
C GLY A 21 -6.64 13.62 -2.92
N GLN A 22 -5.44 14.20 -2.80
CA GLN A 22 -4.57 14.45 -3.95
C GLN A 22 -4.15 13.13 -4.63
N PRO A 23 -4.28 13.02 -5.96
CA PRO A 23 -3.81 11.84 -6.69
C PRO A 23 -2.26 11.78 -6.71
N PRO A 24 -1.67 10.59 -6.94
CA PRO A 24 -0.23 10.47 -7.13
C PRO A 24 0.23 11.22 -8.40
N GLY A 25 0.95 12.32 -8.24
CA GLY A 25 1.81 12.96 -9.22
C GLY A 25 3.26 12.46 -9.23
N SER A 26 4.21 13.30 -9.65
CA SER A 26 5.62 12.95 -9.93
C SER A 26 6.57 12.92 -8.72
N SER A 27 6.08 13.23 -7.51
CA SER A 27 6.88 13.23 -6.28
C SER A 27 6.92 11.86 -5.59
N THR A 28 7.79 11.70 -4.60
CA THR A 28 7.80 10.53 -3.72
C THR A 28 6.54 10.47 -2.85
N TYR A 29 6.01 9.26 -2.63
CA TYR A 29 4.89 9.00 -1.73
C TYR A 29 5.32 8.19 -0.52
N TYR A 30 4.41 8.08 0.44
CA TYR A 30 4.53 7.21 1.59
C TYR A 30 3.32 6.29 1.64
N PHE A 31 3.51 5.05 2.02
CA PHE A 31 2.43 4.12 2.31
C PHE A 31 2.33 3.93 3.81
N SER A 32 1.20 4.25 4.43
CA SER A 32 0.94 3.93 5.84
C SER A 32 0.42 2.50 5.91
N PRO A 33 1.17 1.54 6.49
CA PRO A 33 0.69 0.18 6.67
C PRO A 33 -0.49 0.10 7.65
N GLU A 34 -0.59 1.02 8.61
CA GLU A 34 -1.69 1.08 9.58
C GLU A 34 -3.01 1.52 8.94
N LEU A 35 -2.96 2.48 8.02
CA LEU A 35 -4.13 2.95 7.28
C LEU A 35 -4.40 2.13 6.02
N GLY A 36 -3.44 1.31 5.60
CA GLY A 36 -3.48 0.58 4.33
C GLY A 36 -3.52 1.50 3.11
N SER A 37 -3.01 2.73 3.22
CA SER A 37 -3.23 3.77 2.21
C SER A 37 -2.02 4.65 1.95
N LEU A 38 -2.01 5.28 0.78
CA LEU A 38 -1.02 6.27 0.36
C LEU A 38 -1.17 7.62 1.11
N VAL A 39 -0.04 8.25 1.39
CA VAL A 39 0.10 9.61 1.95
C VAL A 39 1.08 10.40 1.06
N CYS A 40 0.69 11.60 0.64
CA CYS A 40 1.57 12.47 -0.14
C CYS A 40 2.64 13.14 0.74
N SER A 41 3.71 13.62 0.10
CA SER A 41 4.79 14.32 0.81
C SER A 41 4.34 15.53 1.63
N GLY A 42 3.34 16.28 1.15
CA GLY A 42 2.78 17.42 1.89
C GLY A 42 1.98 17.04 3.14
N CYS A 43 1.48 15.80 3.20
CA CYS A 43 0.74 15.28 4.34
C CYS A 43 1.57 14.37 5.25
N TRP A 44 2.83 14.10 4.89
CA TRP A 44 3.72 13.17 5.59
C TRP A 44 3.87 13.45 7.09
N SER A 45 3.99 14.71 7.48
CA SER A 45 4.13 15.12 8.89
C SER A 45 2.98 14.67 9.79
N ARG A 46 1.82 14.36 9.20
CA ARG A 46 0.62 13.88 9.89
C ARG A 46 0.52 12.35 9.96
N ALA A 47 1.45 11.62 9.33
CA ALA A 47 1.49 10.16 9.27
C ALA A 47 2.95 9.64 9.31
N PRO A 48 3.67 9.81 10.43
CA PRO A 48 5.12 9.60 10.52
C PRO A 48 5.59 8.14 10.36
N SER A 49 4.68 7.16 10.32
CA SER A 49 4.97 5.72 10.22
C SER A 49 4.96 5.17 8.79
N GLY A 50 4.72 6.00 7.77
CA GLY A 50 4.63 5.50 6.40
C GLY A 50 5.98 5.13 5.77
N ILE A 51 5.94 4.11 4.93
CA ILE A 51 7.10 3.60 4.19
C ILE A 51 7.22 4.40 2.90
N ARG A 52 8.40 4.93 2.62
CA ARG A 52 8.68 5.62 1.36
C ARG A 52 8.43 4.68 0.16
N LEU A 53 7.71 5.19 -0.84
CA LEU A 53 7.45 4.53 -2.11
C LEU A 53 7.80 5.45 -3.27
N SER A 54 8.54 4.90 -4.23
CA SER A 54 8.81 5.57 -5.49
C SER A 54 7.57 5.63 -6.40
N VAL A 55 7.55 6.58 -7.33
CA VAL A 55 6.47 6.70 -8.34
C VAL A 55 6.30 5.42 -9.18
N PRO A 56 7.38 4.76 -9.67
CA PRO A 56 7.26 3.48 -10.37
C PRO A 56 6.60 2.38 -9.52
N SER A 57 6.89 2.30 -8.22
CA SER A 57 6.28 1.34 -7.30
C SER A 57 4.79 1.59 -7.09
N VAL A 58 4.38 2.85 -6.88
CA VAL A 58 2.96 3.21 -6.78
C VAL A 58 2.22 2.84 -8.07
N ARG A 59 2.82 3.15 -9.23
CA ARG A 59 2.26 2.77 -10.54
C ARG A 59 2.12 1.26 -10.67
N PHE A 60 3.14 0.49 -10.28
CA PHE A 60 3.12 -0.97 -10.35
C PHE A 60 1.99 -1.57 -9.51
N ILE A 61 1.79 -1.08 -8.27
CA ILE A 61 0.68 -1.52 -7.39
C ILE A 61 -0.67 -1.22 -8.04
N ARG A 62 -0.89 0.01 -8.53
CA ARG A 62 -2.14 0.44 -9.16
C ARG A 62 -2.49 -0.40 -10.38
N GLU A 63 -1.54 -0.59 -11.28
CA GLU A 63 -1.75 -1.39 -12.49
C GLU A 63 -2.05 -2.86 -12.15
N THR A 64 -1.34 -3.42 -11.17
CA THR A 64 -1.55 -4.80 -10.71
C THR A 64 -2.96 -5.02 -10.14
N LEU A 65 -3.43 -4.07 -9.30
CA LEU A 65 -4.79 -4.06 -8.73
C LEU A 65 -5.85 -3.89 -9.80
N ALA A 66 -5.59 -3.04 -10.80
CA ALA A 66 -6.49 -2.81 -11.93
C ALA A 66 -6.50 -3.98 -12.95
N GLY A 67 -5.78 -5.07 -12.70
CA GLY A 67 -5.74 -6.21 -13.61
C GLY A 67 -4.76 -6.05 -14.79
N ARG A 68 -4.04 -4.93 -14.87
CA ARG A 68 -3.22 -4.53 -16.01
C ARG A 68 -1.75 -4.91 -15.84
N GLN A 69 -1.05 -5.09 -16.96
CA GLN A 69 0.40 -5.28 -16.98
C GLN A 69 1.10 -3.94 -17.15
N THR A 70 2.12 -3.69 -16.34
CA THR A 70 3.01 -2.53 -16.47
C THR A 70 4.00 -2.79 -17.61
N ARG A 71 4.11 -1.85 -18.57
CA ARG A 71 5.10 -1.90 -19.66
C ARG A 71 5.84 -0.56 -19.76
N PRO A 72 7.19 -0.54 -19.66
CA PRO A 72 8.04 -1.67 -19.25
C PRO A 72 7.66 -2.19 -17.84
N GLY A 73 8.04 -3.43 -17.55
CA GLY A 73 7.82 -4.02 -16.23
C GLY A 73 8.53 -3.22 -15.11
N PRO A 74 8.20 -3.49 -13.84
CA PRO A 74 8.87 -2.82 -12.72
C PRO A 74 10.37 -3.15 -12.73
N SER A 75 11.19 -2.20 -12.28
CA SER A 75 12.59 -2.48 -11.96
C SER A 75 12.69 -3.40 -10.74
N GLN A 76 13.87 -4.00 -10.53
CA GLN A 76 14.14 -4.78 -9.32
C GLN A 76 13.93 -3.95 -8.04
N GLU A 77 14.39 -2.70 -8.04
CA GLU A 77 14.19 -1.76 -6.94
C GLU A 77 12.69 -1.55 -6.63
N SER A 78 11.87 -1.36 -7.66
CA SER A 78 10.42 -1.21 -7.49
C SER A 78 9.77 -2.49 -6.94
N LEU A 79 10.21 -3.66 -7.38
CA LEU A 79 9.73 -4.94 -6.85
C LEU A 79 10.05 -5.09 -5.36
N GLU A 80 11.27 -4.76 -4.95
CA GLU A 80 11.72 -4.84 -3.56
C GLU A 80 10.96 -3.84 -2.66
N GLU A 81 10.73 -2.61 -3.14
CA GLU A 81 9.91 -1.61 -2.45
C GLU A 81 8.48 -2.12 -2.20
N VAL A 82 7.86 -2.65 -3.25
CA VAL A 82 6.49 -3.15 -3.21
C VAL A 82 6.38 -4.36 -2.30
N GLN A 83 7.31 -5.32 -2.40
CA GLN A 83 7.33 -6.50 -1.53
C GLN A 83 7.43 -6.09 -0.05
N ARG A 84 8.30 -5.15 0.28
CA ARG A 84 8.45 -4.64 1.66
C ARG A 84 7.17 -4.01 2.20
N VAL A 85 6.49 -3.21 1.37
CA VAL A 85 5.22 -2.57 1.73
C VAL A 85 4.12 -3.61 1.95
N ILE A 86 3.99 -4.56 1.03
CA ILE A 86 2.99 -5.63 1.11
C ILE A 86 3.21 -6.51 2.34
N GLN A 87 4.46 -6.93 2.60
CA GLN A 87 4.79 -7.70 3.80
C GLN A 87 4.44 -6.94 5.07
N ARG A 88 4.78 -5.65 5.16
CA ARG A 88 4.46 -4.85 6.35
C ARG A 88 2.95 -4.66 6.53
N HIS A 89 2.22 -4.42 5.43
CA HIS A 89 0.77 -4.30 5.44
C HIS A 89 0.12 -5.59 5.94
N ILE A 90 0.55 -6.74 5.41
CA ILE A 90 0.12 -8.06 5.85
C ILE A 90 0.39 -8.26 7.35
N GLN A 91 1.58 -7.94 7.85
CA GLN A 91 1.90 -8.10 9.27
C GLN A 91 0.97 -7.28 10.18
N VAL A 92 0.69 -6.03 9.82
CA VAL A 92 -0.19 -5.15 10.60
C VAL A 92 -1.63 -5.66 10.60
N HIS A 93 -2.12 -6.15 9.45
CA HIS A 93 -3.50 -6.59 9.31
C HIS A 93 -3.74 -8.04 9.76
N LEU A 94 -2.78 -8.96 9.59
CA LEU A 94 -2.88 -10.32 10.13
C LEU A 94 -2.74 -10.33 11.65
N GLY A 95 -1.85 -9.52 12.22
CA GLY A 95 -1.75 -9.37 13.67
C GLY A 95 -3.07 -8.90 14.30
N ARG A 96 -3.78 -7.98 13.63
CA ARG A 96 -5.09 -7.48 14.06
C ARG A 96 -6.23 -8.45 13.75
N GLY A 97 -6.24 -9.08 12.57
CA GLY A 97 -7.27 -10.02 12.14
C GLY A 97 -7.29 -11.30 12.99
N LEU A 98 -6.12 -11.84 13.34
CA LEU A 98 -6.00 -12.96 14.28
C LEU A 98 -6.47 -12.60 15.69
N HIS A 99 -6.23 -11.35 16.13
CA HIS A 99 -6.75 -10.86 17.42
C HIS A 99 -8.27 -10.63 17.39
N ALA A 100 -8.82 -10.07 16.30
CA ALA A 100 -10.26 -9.83 16.16
C ALA A 100 -11.06 -11.15 16.03
N ALA A 101 -10.55 -12.14 15.29
CA ALA A 101 -11.15 -13.47 15.21
C ALA A 101 -11.21 -14.14 16.60
N LYS A 102 -10.15 -14.03 17.42
CA LYS A 102 -10.16 -14.52 18.80
C LYS A 102 -11.17 -13.82 19.72
N ILE A 103 -11.60 -12.59 19.40
CA ILE A 103 -12.57 -11.82 20.19
C ILE A 103 -14.01 -12.18 19.78
N LEU A 104 -14.23 -12.56 18.52
CA LEU A 104 -15.55 -12.93 17.99
C LEU A 104 -15.95 -14.38 18.31
N ASP A 105 -15.05 -15.18 18.88
CA ASP A 105 -15.35 -16.50 19.47
C ASP A 105 -15.89 -16.39 20.93
N LEU A 106 -16.70 -15.36 21.24
CA LEU A 106 -17.38 -15.17 22.54
C LEU A 106 -18.90 -15.40 22.43
#